data_AF-A0A0W0REN7-F1
#
_entry.id   AF-A0A0W0REN7-F1
#
_cell.length_a   1.000
_cell.length_b   1.000
_cell.length_c   1.000
_cell.angle_alpha   90.00
_cell.angle_beta   90.00
_cell.angle_gamma   90.00
#
_symmetry.space_group_name_H-M   'P 1'
#
loop_
_entity.id
_entity.type
_entity.pdbx_description
1 polymer ?
#
loop_
_entity_poly.entity_id
_entity_poly.type
_entity_poly.pdbx_seq_one_letter_code
_entity_poly.pdbx_strand_id
1 'polypeptide(L)' 'MNIIEKITQAIFEDDEDPNKQSEYLIETYLNSANQIEIDAIFVCLCGYSSKTLIGNCSA' A
#
# COMPACT_ATOMS: atom_id res chain seq x y z
N MET A 1 1.26 25.78 0.91
CA MET A 1 1.27 24.32 1.03
C MET A 1 2.46 23.73 0.32
N ASN A 2 3.41 23.17 1.06
CA ASN A 2 4.58 22.47 0.54
C ASN A 2 4.21 21.07 0.02
N ILE A 3 5.18 20.34 -0.56
CA ILE A 3 4.90 19.06 -1.20
C ILE A 3 4.46 17.97 -0.21
N ILE A 4 4.98 18.01 1.02
CA ILE A 4 4.57 17.09 2.09
C ILE A 4 3.12 17.39 2.48
N GLU A 5 2.78 18.66 2.70
CA GLU A 5 1.42 19.06 3.06
C GLU A 5 0.39 18.69 1.96
N LYS A 6 0.79 18.76 0.68
CA LYS A 6 -0.04 18.30 -0.45
C LYS A 6 -0.28 16.79 -0.47
N ILE A 7 0.75 16.00 -0.21
CA ILE A 7 0.65 14.54 -0.13
C ILE A 7 -0.20 14.14 1.07
N THR A 8 0.04 14.76 2.23
CA THR A 8 -0.75 14.55 3.44
C THR A 8 -2.22 14.87 3.18
N GLN A 9 -2.52 16.01 2.58
CA GLN A 9 -3.91 16.36 2.26
C GLN A 9 -4.55 15.34 1.32
N ALA A 10 -3.88 14.90 0.26
CA ALA A 10 -4.42 13.90 -0.65
C ALA A 10 -4.68 12.53 0.01
N ILE A 11 -3.86 12.14 0.99
CA ILE A 11 -4.07 10.90 1.77
C ILE A 11 -5.27 11.01 2.71
N PHE A 12 -5.51 12.19 3.30
CA PHE A 12 -6.53 12.40 4.32
C PHE A 12 -7.86 12.98 3.79
N GLU A 13 -7.88 13.55 2.59
CA GLU A 13 -9.11 13.98 1.89
C GLU A 13 -9.79 12.83 1.13
N ASP A 14 -9.10 11.69 1.00
CA ASP A 14 -9.69 10.49 0.41
C ASP A 14 -10.67 9.88 1.42
N ASP A 15 -11.96 10.21 1.24
CA ASP A 15 -13.10 9.71 2.02
C ASP A 15 -13.41 8.22 1.73
N GLU A 16 -12.53 7.53 1.00
CA GLU A 16 -12.65 6.10 0.73
C GLU A 16 -12.49 5.30 2.03
N ASP A 17 -13.41 4.34 2.22
CA ASP A 17 -13.36 3.39 3.33
C ASP A 17 -11.94 2.77 3.41
N PRO A 18 -11.21 2.93 4.52
CA PRO A 18 -9.86 2.40 4.68
C PRO A 18 -9.75 0.90 4.40
N ASN A 19 -10.86 0.16 4.58
CA ASN A 19 -10.92 -1.26 4.24
C ASN A 19 -10.81 -1.50 2.73
N LYS A 20 -11.37 -0.61 1.90
CA LYS A 20 -11.24 -0.69 0.42
C LYS A 20 -9.83 -0.40 -0.05
N GLN A 21 -9.12 0.52 0.59
CA GLN A 21 -7.72 0.82 0.23
C GLN A 21 -6.82 -0.41 0.43
N SER A 22 -7.05 -1.16 1.51
CA SER A 22 -6.33 -2.41 1.75
C SER A 22 -6.66 -3.47 0.69
N GLU A 23 -7.94 -3.61 0.31
CA GLU A 23 -8.37 -4.52 -0.75
C GLU A 23 -7.78 -4.15 -2.12
N TYR A 24 -7.80 -2.87 -2.50
CA TYR A 24 -7.20 -2.38 -3.74
C TYR A 24 -5.70 -2.61 -3.80
N LEU A 25 -5.00 -2.43 -2.68
CA LEU A 25 -3.58 -2.72 -2.58
C LEU A 25 -3.31 -4.23 -2.77
N ILE A 26 -4.11 -5.09 -2.14
CA ILE A 26 -4.02 -6.55 -2.30
C ILE A 26 -4.25 -6.94 -3.77
N GLU A 27 -5.33 -6.45 -4.38
CA GLU A 27 -5.67 -6.75 -5.76
C GLU A 27 -4.60 -6.26 -6.74
N THR A 28 -4.11 -5.04 -6.54
CA THR A 28 -3.03 -4.45 -7.35
C THR A 28 -1.76 -5.28 -7.23
N TYR A 29 -1.40 -5.70 -6.02
CA TYR A 29 -0.23 -6.53 -5.80
C TYR A 29 -0.37 -7.90 -6.46
N LEU A 30 -1.50 -8.60 -6.26
CA LEU A 30 -1.73 -9.94 -6.81
C LEU A 30 -1.76 -9.97 -8.34
N ASN A 31 -2.24 -8.90 -8.98
CA ASN A 31 -2.32 -8.80 -10.44
C ASN A 31 -1.11 -8.12 -11.11
N SER A 32 -0.14 -7.63 -10.33
CA SER A 32 1.03 -6.92 -10.87
C SER A 32 2.11 -7.88 -11.38
N ALA A 33 2.70 -7.55 -12.53
CA ALA A 33 3.93 -8.20 -13.01
C ALA A 33 5.19 -7.75 -12.23
N ASN A 34 5.10 -6.66 -11.46
CA ASN A 34 6.23 -6.01 -10.80
C ASN A 34 6.27 -6.26 -9.29
N GLN A 35 5.73 -7.40 -8.82
CA GLN A 35 5.67 -7.73 -7.39
C GLN A 35 7.01 -7.60 -6.66
N ILE A 36 8.12 -7.93 -7.33
CA ILE A 36 9.49 -7.81 -6.77
C ILE A 36 9.83 -6.35 -6.43
N GLU A 37 9.51 -5.41 -7.31
CA GLU A 37 9.79 -3.99 -7.07
C GLU A 37 8.89 -3.43 -5.96
N ILE A 38 7.61 -3.84 -5.95
CA ILE A 38 6.66 -3.46 -4.89
C ILE A 38 7.16 -3.97 -3.53
N ASP A 39 7.56 -5.23 -3.45
CA ASP A 39 8.12 -5.81 -2.22
C ASP A 39 9.39 -5.08 -1.76
N ALA A 40 10.28 -4.69 -2.69
CA ALA A 40 11.48 -3.93 -2.36
C ALA A 40 11.15 -2.55 -1.76
N ILE A 41 10.15 -1.86 -2.31
CA ILE A 41 9.66 -0.59 -1.78
C ILE A 41 9.09 -0.76 -0.37
N PHE A 42 8.26 -1.78 -0.16
CA PHE A 42 7.67 -2.07 1.15
C PHE A 42 8.73 -2.44 2.20
N VAL A 43 9.73 -3.24 1.83
CA VAL A 43 10.86 -3.55 2.72
C VAL A 43 11.63 -2.28 3.09
N CYS A 44 11.84 -1.36 2.13
CA CYS A 44 12.51 -0.09 2.38
C CYS A 44 11.72 0.83 3.33
N LEU A 45 10.40 0.94 3.13
CA LEU A 45 9.55 1.86 3.89
C LEU A 45 9.15 1.30 5.27
N CYS A 46 8.90 0.00 5.35
CA CYS A 46 8.22 -0.61 6.48
C CYS A 46 9.00 -1.79 7.11
N GLY A 47 10.07 -2.28 6.48
CA GLY A 47 10.89 -3.39 6.98
C GLY A 47 10.35 -4.79 6.70
N TYR A 48 9.22 -4.90 6.00
CA TYR A 48 8.60 -6.16 5.57
C TYR A 48 8.05 -6.00 4.16
N SER A 49 7.94 -7.11 3.42
CA SER A 49 7.42 -7.09 2.06
C SER A 49 5.89 -7.03 2.05
N SER A 50 5.31 -6.60 0.93
CA SER A 50 3.85 -6.60 0.76
C SER A 50 3.31 -8.03 0.80
N LYS A 51 4.05 -8.98 0.22
CA LYS A 51 3.75 -10.41 0.35
C LYS A 51 3.55 -10.89 1.80
N THR A 52 4.39 -10.44 2.73
CA THR A 52 4.29 -10.82 4.14
C THR A 52 3.04 -10.26 4.80
N LEU A 53 2.65 -9.03 4.46
CA LEU A 53 1.42 -8.42 4.96
C LEU A 53 0.18 -9.20 4.50
N ILE A 54 0.13 -9.53 3.22
CA ILE A 54 -1.02 -10.21 2.61
C ILE A 54 -1.14 -11.66 3.11
N GLY A 55 -0.02 -12.37 3.23
CA GLY A 55 0.01 -13.75 3.72
C GLY A 55 -0.50 -13.92 5.16
N ASN A 56 -0.44 -12.87 5.97
CA ASN A 56 -0.95 -12.88 7.35
C ASN A 56 -2.44 -12.53 7.47
N CYS A 57 -3.11 -12.11 6.39
CA CYS A 57 -4.57 -11.90 6.37
C CYS A 57 -5.37 -13.19 6.12
N SER A 58 -4.71 -14.35 6.09
CA SER A 58 -5.34 -15.68 5.99
C SER A 58 -5.41 -16.35 7.37
N ALA A 59 -6.30 -15.89 8.25
CA ALA A 59 -6.73 -16.60 9.46
C ALA A 59 -8.14 -16.17 9.89
#